data_AF-A0A8J6TZ38-F1
#
_entry.id   AF-A0A8J6TZ38-F1
#
_cell.length_a   1.000
_cell.length_b   1.000
_cell.length_c   1.000
_cell.angle_alpha   90.00
_cell.angle_beta   90.00
_cell.angle_gamma   90.00
#
_symmetry.space_group_name_H-M   'P 1'
#
loop_
_entity.id
_entity.type
_entity.pdbx_description
1 polymer ?
#
loop_
_entity_poly.entity_id
_entity_poly.type
_entity_poly.pdbx_seq_one_letter_code
_entity_poly.pdbx_strand_id
1 'polypeptide(L)' 'MKIKISYEANEEFDMLDIVGYFKERFPDVKCRKCDRYPPFHHVYLTVKNKLKPHGKGKKQKYTL' A
#
# COMPACT_ATOMS: atom_id res chain seq x y z
N MET A 1 -2.26 -6.71 -1.45
CA MET A 1 -0.89 -6.17 -1.65
C MET A 1 -0.73 -4.93 -0.79
N LYS A 2 0.43 -4.72 -0.19
CA LYS A 2 0.74 -3.51 0.60
C LYS A 2 2.07 -2.93 0.12
N ILE A 3 2.06 -1.64 -0.21
CA ILE A 3 3.23 -0.88 -0.65
C ILE A 3 3.43 0.24 0.37
N LYS A 4 4.67 0.42 0.83
CA LYS A 4 5.07 1.55 1.68
C LYS A 4 5.99 2.42 0.83
N ILE A 5 5.62 3.69 0.69
CA ILE A 5 6.43 4.72 0.05
C ILE A 5 6.96 5.61 1.18
N SER A 6 8.27 5.80 1.21
CA SER A 6 8.93 6.79 2.06
C SER A 6 9.49 7.86 1.13
N TYR A 7 9.27 9.13 1.46
CA TYR A 7 9.66 10.26 0.61
C TYR A 7 10.05 11.46 1.49
N GLU A 8 10.91 12.31 0.95
CA GLU A 8 11.26 13.61 1.53
C GLU A 8 10.25 14.69 1.10
N ALA A 9 10.23 15.84 1.79
CA ALA A 9 9.25 16.90 1.51
C ALA A 9 9.37 17.49 0.09
N ASN A 10 10.57 17.53 -0.47
CA ASN A 10 10.85 17.94 -1.86
C ASN A 10 10.40 16.90 -2.90
N GLU A 11 10.17 15.65 -2.50
CA GLU A 11 9.71 14.55 -3.37
C GLU A 11 8.16 14.38 -3.33
N GLU A 12 7.43 15.30 -2.69
CA GLU A 12 5.98 15.17 -2.51
C GLU A 12 5.22 15.12 -3.85
N PHE A 13 5.69 15.85 -4.87
CA PHE A 13 5.08 15.83 -6.21
C PHE A 13 5.25 14.46 -6.89
N ASP A 14 6.46 13.89 -6.88
CA ASP A 14 6.70 12.57 -7.45
C ASP A 14 5.90 11.49 -6.71
N MET A 15 5.76 11.62 -5.39
CA MET A 15 4.93 10.72 -4.59
C MET A 15 3.46 10.78 -5.01
N LEU A 16 2.92 11.98 -5.25
CA LEU A 16 1.53 12.16 -5.70
C LEU A 16 1.29 11.51 -7.06
N ASP A 17 2.22 11.61 -8.01
CA ASP A 17 2.13 10.97 -9.32
C ASP A 17 2.11 9.44 -9.20
N ILE A 18 2.99 8.88 -8.36
CA ILE A 18 3.00 7.44 -8.08
C ILE A 18 1.67 7.00 -7.47
N VAL A 19 1.12 7.75 -6.50
CA VAL A 19 -0.18 7.44 -5.89
C VAL A 19 -1.31 7.55 -6.92
N GLY A 20 -1.27 8.53 -7.81
CA GLY A 20 -2.21 8.71 -8.92
C GLY A 20 -2.23 7.47 -9.81
N TYR A 21 -1.07 7.02 -10.26
CA TYR A 21 -0.93 5.80 -11.07
C TYR A 21 -1.54 4.57 -10.39
N PHE A 22 -1.31 4.39 -9.08
CA PHE A 22 -1.89 3.27 -8.35
C PHE A 22 -3.41 3.37 -8.18
N LYS A 23 -3.96 4.58 -8.05
CA LYS A 23 -5.42 4.80 -7.99
C LYS A 23 -6.10 4.48 -9.31
N GLU A 24 -5.50 4.87 -10.43
CA GLU A 24 -6.01 4.54 -11.76
C GLU A 24 -5.95 3.04 -12.03
N ARG A 25 -4.82 2.41 -11.72
CA ARG A 25 -4.60 0.98 -11.97
C ARG A 25 -5.40 0.08 -11.04
N PHE A 26 -5.64 0.51 -9.81
CA PHE A 26 -6.34 -0.27 -8.79
C PHE A 26 -7.45 0.57 -8.14
N PRO A 27 -8.71 0.48 -8.62
CA PRO A 27 -9.81 1.29 -8.10
C PRO A 27 -10.10 1.05 -6.61
N ASP A 28 -9.72 -0.13 -6.08
CA ASP A 28 -9.89 -0.51 -4.68
C ASP A 28 -8.66 -0.22 -3.79
N VAL A 29 -7.70 0.60 -4.26
CA VAL A 29 -6.51 0.96 -3.47
C VAL A 29 -6.88 1.90 -2.33
N LYS A 30 -6.43 1.57 -1.12
CA LYS A 30 -6.51 2.45 0.04
C LYS A 30 -5.18 3.14 0.26
N CYS A 31 -5.20 4.46 0.32
CA CYS A 31 -4.02 5.27 0.62
C CYS A 31 -4.12 5.81 2.06
N ARG A 32 -3.03 5.72 2.82
CA ARG A 32 -2.92 6.27 4.17
C ARG A 32 -1.57 6.95 4.35
N LYS A 33 -1.59 8.26 4.63
CA LYS A 33 -0.40 9.03 5.03
C LYS A 33 -0.08 8.79 6.52
N CYS A 34 1.19 8.77 6.86
CA CYS A 34 1.69 8.56 8.23
C CYS A 34 2.98 9.34 8.42
N ASP A 35 2.88 10.48 9.09
CA ASP A 35 4.01 11.39 9.31
C ASP A 35 4.60 11.23 10.72
N ARG A 36 4.58 10.00 11.25
CA ARG A 36 4.98 9.72 12.63
C ARG A 36 6.51 9.68 12.84
N TYR A 37 7.30 9.59 11.76
CA TYR A 37 8.75 9.35 11.84
C TYR A 37 9.53 10.33 10.95
N PRO A 38 9.84 11.54 11.43
CA PRO A 38 10.79 12.42 10.76
C PRO A 38 12.15 11.72 10.57
N PRO A 39 12.94 12.03 9.52
CA PRO A 39 12.76 13.10 8.54
C PRO A 39 11.87 12.74 7.33
N PHE A 40 11.47 11.48 7.19
CA PHE A 40 10.73 10.99 6.02
C PHE A 40 9.22 10.99 6.23
N HIS A 41 8.49 11.40 5.21
CA HIS A 41 7.06 11.17 5.14
C HIS A 41 6.78 9.75 4.66
N HIS A 42 5.65 9.17 5.10
CA HIS A 42 5.26 7.84 4.64
C HIS A 42 3.84 7.82 4.09
N VAL A 43 3.68 7.12 2.98
CA VAL A 43 2.38 6.72 2.44
C VAL A 43 2.30 5.20 2.35
N TYR A 44 1.21 4.66 2.86
CA TYR A 44 0.86 3.25 2.76
C TYR A 44 -0.26 3.06 1.75
N LEU A 45 0.03 2.36 0.66
CA LEU A 45 -0.95 1.92 -0.32
C LEU A 45 -1.31 0.46 -0.04
N THR A 46 -2.60 0.19 0.12
CA THR A 46 -3.12 -1.16 0.35
C THR A 46 -4.14 -1.49 -0.71
N VAL A 47 -3.78 -2.40 -1.61
CA VAL A 47 -4.71 -2.95 -2.61
C VAL A 47 -5.36 -4.19 -2.01
N LYS A 48 -6.69 -4.18 -1.88
CA LYS A 48 -7.46 -5.34 -1.45
C LYS A 48 -7.31 -6.46 -2.48
N ASN A 49 -6.94 -7.65 -2.03
CA ASN A 49 -6.97 -8.83 -2.88
C ASN A 49 -8.38 -9.42 -2.85
N LYS A 50 -9.14 -9.28 -3.95
CA LYS A 50 -10.49 -9.86 -4.06
C LYS A 50 -10.50 -11.39 -4.02
N LEU A 51 -9.39 -12.04 -4.38
CA LEU A 51 -9.25 -13.51 -4.37
C LEU A 51 -8.92 -14.08 -2.99
N LYS A 52 -8.37 -13.26 -2.09
CA LYS A 52 -8.07 -13.63 -0.70
C LYS A 52 -8.51 -12.50 0.24
N PRO A 53 -9.82 -12.31 0.44
CA PRO A 53 -10.31 -11.45 1.51
C PRO A 53 -9.76 -11.97 2.83
N HIS A 54 -9.41 -11.06 3.76
CA HIS A 54 -8.97 -11.42 5.11
C HIS A 54 -10.12 -12.14 5.84
N GLY A 55 -10.22 -13.45 5.64
CA GLY A 55 -11.30 -14.29 6.15
C GLY A 55 -11.07 -15.75 5.74
N LYS A 56 -10.57 -16.55 6.68
CA LYS A 56 -10.50 -18.02 6.63
C LYS A 56 -9.76 -18.64 5.43
N GLY A 57 -8.54 -18.19 5.14
CA GLY A 57 -7.60 -19.07 4.43
C GLY A 57 -7.30 -20.28 5.32
N LYS A 58 -7.97 -21.42 5.11
CA LYS A 58 -7.61 -22.68 5.79
C LYS A 58 -6.13 -22.91 5.51
N LYS A 59 -5.31 -23.01 6.56
CA LYS A 59 -3.89 -23.38 6.45
C LYS A 59 -3.85 -24.76 5.79
N GLN A 60 -3.52 -24.82 4.49
CA GLN A 60 -3.27 -26.09 3.84
C GLN A 60 -1.93 -26.59 4.38
N LYS A 61 -2.00 -27.51 5.33
CA LYS A 61 -0.82 -28.22 5.85
C LYS A 61 -0.32 -29.09 4.70
N TYR A 62 0.88 -28.81 4.21
CA TYR A 62 1.63 -29.79 3.42
C TYR A 62 2.25 -30.76 4.41
N THR A 63 1.80 -32.01 4.41
CA THR A 63 2.47 -33.11 5.09
C THR A 63 3.57 -33.60 4.14
N LEU A 64 4.81 -33.67 4.64
CA LEU A 64 5.95 -34.28 3.95
C LEU A 64 5.77 -35.79 3.79
#